data_AF-A0A420RBM4-F1
#
_entry.id   AF-A0A420RBM4-F1
#
_cell.length_a   1.000
_cell.length_b   1.000
_cell.length_c   1.000
_cell.angle_alpha   90.00
_cell.angle_beta   90.00
_cell.angle_gamma   90.00
#
_symmetry.space_group_name_H-M   'P 1'
#
loop_
_entity.id
_entity.type
_entity.pdbx_description
1 polymer ?
#
loop_
_entity_poly.entity_id
_entity_poly.type
_entity_poly.pdbx_seq_one_letter_code
_entity_poly.pdbx_strand_id
1 'polypeptide(L)'
;MLGLFSVATANAAKSFSASNLYYAAGLTDGQQTTLLNGLQSAGVKVLRVWLDGATKGTPINDFKSLQGTSSDDWDDTVLNRLDTFMVKAHDYGIKLLISIHSYNALEKNSDFYGKWYGTGDFYTSSKAISQFKDRIAHVLAHKHPKTGKTGPRALTTSSPLRPGTKLCIRRFADSRSPGSMMHLNNSMIVQGNPQALASWQCTMAKSIKDNLNGNSKILVTTGGGAYLDNSLLDAYFTCDSLDVLAIHAYGVADLTTS
;
A
#
# COMPACT_ATOMS: atom_id res chain seq x y z
N MET A 1 -56.59 -7.61 9.47
CA MET A 1 -55.50 -6.99 8.69
C MET A 1 -54.20 -7.21 9.46
N LEU A 2 -53.39 -8.20 9.09
CA LEU A 2 -52.03 -8.34 9.64
C LEU A 2 -51.10 -7.47 8.77
N GLY A 3 -50.52 -6.43 9.37
CA GLY A 3 -49.51 -5.61 8.71
C GLY A 3 -48.18 -6.36 8.68
N LEU A 4 -47.68 -6.66 7.48
CA LEU A 4 -46.30 -7.08 7.30
C LEU A 4 -45.39 -5.87 7.51
N PHE A 5 -44.60 -5.89 8.60
CA PHE A 5 -43.46 -5.01 8.74
C PHE A 5 -42.29 -5.59 7.93
N SER A 6 -41.96 -4.94 6.81
CA SER A 6 -40.70 -5.20 6.11
C SER A 6 -39.54 -4.72 6.97
N VAL A 7 -38.81 -5.66 7.60
CA VAL A 7 -37.54 -5.37 8.27
C VAL A 7 -36.52 -5.06 7.19
N ALA A 8 -36.17 -3.78 7.02
CA ALA A 8 -35.03 -3.40 6.20
C ALA A 8 -33.76 -3.98 6.85
N THR A 9 -33.18 -5.01 6.25
CA THR A 9 -31.86 -5.51 6.64
C THR A 9 -30.84 -4.44 6.27
N ALA A 10 -30.39 -3.67 7.26
CA ALA A 10 -29.24 -2.79 7.08
C ALA A 10 -28.01 -3.67 6.82
N ASN A 11 -27.54 -3.71 5.58
CA ASN A 11 -26.22 -4.25 5.28
C ASN A 11 -25.21 -3.34 5.98
N ALA A 12 -24.58 -3.83 7.05
CA ALA A 12 -23.49 -3.12 7.69
C ALA A 12 -22.41 -2.86 6.62
N ALA A 13 -22.24 -1.59 6.25
CA ALA A 13 -21.15 -1.18 5.39
C ALA A 13 -19.85 -1.61 6.06
N LYS A 14 -18.97 -2.27 5.30
CA LYS A 14 -17.70 -2.75 5.82
C LYS A 14 -16.68 -1.59 5.90
N SER A 15 -16.96 -0.64 6.77
CA SER A 15 -16.20 0.59 6.97
C SER A 15 -15.16 0.44 8.09
N PHE A 16 -14.08 1.20 8.01
CA PHE A 16 -13.01 1.21 9.00
C PHE A 16 -12.37 2.59 9.07
N SER A 17 -11.81 2.95 10.23
CA SER A 17 -10.88 4.06 10.35
C SER A 17 -9.46 3.60 10.05
N ALA A 18 -8.70 4.49 9.41
CA ALA A 18 -7.31 4.24 9.01
C ALA A 18 -6.43 5.44 9.32
N SER A 19 -5.11 5.21 9.36
CA SER A 19 -4.10 6.26 9.49
C SER A 19 -2.93 6.03 8.55
N ASN A 20 -1.97 6.96 8.52
CA ASN A 20 -0.82 6.97 7.62
C ASN A 20 0.48 7.23 8.40
N LEU A 21 1.53 6.43 8.16
CA LEU A 21 2.87 6.68 8.68
C LEU A 21 3.98 6.27 7.68
N TYR A 22 4.69 7.26 7.15
CA TYR A 22 5.72 7.10 6.10
C TYR A 22 7.08 6.59 6.59
N TYR A 23 7.28 6.47 7.91
CA TYR A 23 8.54 6.06 8.51
C TYR A 23 8.38 4.90 9.50
N ALA A 24 7.33 4.08 9.33
CA ALA A 24 7.07 2.93 10.20
C ALA A 24 8.28 1.99 10.33
N ALA A 25 9.04 1.80 9.23
CA ALA A 25 10.26 0.99 9.22
C ALA A 25 11.40 1.56 10.06
N GLY A 26 11.40 2.86 10.38
CA GLY A 26 12.45 3.46 11.22
C GLY A 26 12.11 3.48 12.70
N LEU A 27 10.87 3.17 13.09
CA LEU A 27 10.46 3.25 14.49
C LEU A 27 11.23 2.25 15.36
N THR A 28 11.66 2.70 16.54
CA THR A 28 12.17 1.83 17.61
C THR A 28 11.05 0.95 18.16
N ASP A 29 11.39 -0.13 18.87
CA ASP A 29 10.38 -1.04 19.43
C ASP A 29 9.37 -0.32 20.33
N GLY A 30 9.85 0.57 21.22
CA GLY A 30 9.00 1.38 22.09
C GLY A 30 8.10 2.35 21.34
N GLN A 31 8.60 2.98 20.27
CA GLN A 31 7.78 3.84 19.40
C GLN A 31 6.70 3.04 18.67
N GLN A 32 7.02 1.84 18.17
CA GLN A 32 6.04 0.95 17.55
C GLN A 32 4.96 0.53 18.55
N THR A 33 5.32 0.16 19.78
CA THR A 33 4.36 -0.17 20.85
C THR A 33 3.44 1.02 21.11
N THR A 34 3.99 2.21 21.29
CA THR A 34 3.22 3.43 21.57
C THR A 34 2.22 3.73 20.45
N LEU A 35 2.68 3.70 19.20
CA LEU A 35 1.85 3.91 18.03
C LEU A 35 0.70 2.88 17.96
N LEU A 36 1.03 1.59 17.98
CA LEU A 36 0.07 0.52 17.76
C LEU A 36 -0.95 0.44 18.90
N ASN A 37 -0.54 0.69 20.14
CA ASN A 37 -1.44 0.79 21.29
C ASN A 37 -2.41 1.97 21.12
N GLY A 38 -1.92 3.14 20.69
CA GLY A 38 -2.76 4.30 20.41
C GLY A 38 -3.76 4.04 19.29
N LEU A 39 -3.32 3.46 18.18
CA LEU A 39 -4.20 3.09 17.06
C LEU A 39 -5.28 2.08 17.48
N GLN A 40 -4.90 1.04 18.22
CA GLN A 40 -5.83 0.03 18.74
C GLN A 40 -6.87 0.67 19.67
N SER A 41 -6.41 1.51 20.61
CA SER A 41 -7.28 2.21 21.57
C SER A 41 -8.26 3.17 20.88
N ALA A 42 -7.84 3.80 19.79
CA ALA A 42 -8.69 4.66 18.95
C ALA A 42 -9.58 3.88 17.96
N GLY A 43 -9.54 2.54 17.98
CA GLY A 43 -10.34 1.69 17.10
C GLY A 43 -9.88 1.67 15.63
N VAL A 44 -8.71 2.23 15.32
CA VAL A 44 -8.13 2.21 13.96
C VAL A 44 -7.84 0.77 13.53
N LYS A 45 -8.12 0.45 12.26
CA LYS A 45 -7.95 -0.92 11.72
C LYS A 45 -6.86 -1.05 10.67
N VAL A 46 -6.50 0.04 9.99
CA VAL A 46 -5.52 0.03 8.90
C VAL A 46 -4.50 1.14 9.09
N LEU A 47 -3.22 0.81 8.91
CA LEU A 47 -2.14 1.77 8.85
C LEU A 47 -1.47 1.71 7.47
N ARG A 48 -1.51 2.81 6.73
CA ARG A 48 -0.76 2.98 5.49
C ARG A 48 0.71 3.29 5.81
N VAL A 49 1.61 2.54 5.19
CA VAL A 49 3.08 2.58 5.36
C VAL A 49 3.77 2.65 4.00
N TRP A 50 5.06 2.99 3.96
CA TRP A 50 5.83 3.20 2.73
C TRP A 50 7.12 2.37 2.72
N LEU A 51 7.54 1.99 1.51
CA LEU A 51 8.86 1.37 1.26
C LEU A 51 9.96 2.41 1.01
N ASP A 52 9.60 3.67 0.76
CA ASP A 52 10.53 4.77 0.58
C ASP A 52 10.52 5.63 1.84
N GLY A 53 11.69 5.82 2.44
CA GLY A 53 11.84 6.52 3.71
C GLY A 53 11.94 8.04 3.52
N ALA A 54 11.28 8.78 4.40
CA ALA A 54 11.59 10.18 4.65
C ALA A 54 11.44 10.46 6.15
N THR A 55 12.33 11.25 6.74
CA THR A 55 12.26 11.63 8.16
C THR A 55 11.72 13.06 8.23
N LYS A 56 10.48 13.29 8.70
CA LYS A 56 10.01 14.69 8.97
C LYS A 56 10.45 15.13 10.37
N GLY A 57 11.74 15.02 10.66
CA GLY A 57 12.31 15.43 11.96
C GLY A 57 12.03 14.50 13.14
N THR A 58 11.28 13.41 12.96
CA THR A 58 11.11 12.39 14.01
C THR A 58 12.41 11.60 14.20
N PRO A 59 12.94 11.49 15.43
CA PRO A 59 14.07 10.61 15.70
C PRO A 59 13.69 9.14 15.45
N ILE A 60 14.30 8.55 14.43
CA ILE A 60 14.07 7.16 14.01
C ILE A 60 15.40 6.48 13.73
N ASN A 61 15.41 5.14 13.69
CA ASN A 61 16.51 4.38 13.12
C ASN A 61 16.52 4.63 11.61
N ASP A 62 17.56 5.31 11.12
CA ASP A 62 17.63 5.67 9.71
C ASP A 62 17.61 4.43 8.80
N PHE A 63 17.05 4.60 7.61
CA PHE A 63 16.99 3.59 6.57
C PHE A 63 16.88 4.25 5.20
N LYS A 64 17.49 3.64 4.19
CA LYS A 64 17.41 4.10 2.81
C LYS A 64 16.12 3.64 2.15
N SER A 65 15.75 4.27 1.04
CA SER A 65 14.71 3.76 0.16
C SER A 65 15.06 2.38 -0.38
N LEU A 66 14.03 1.60 -0.74
CA LEU A 66 14.21 0.23 -1.24
C LEU A 66 15.15 0.12 -2.45
N GLN A 67 15.12 1.10 -3.35
CA GLN A 67 15.93 1.10 -4.55
C GLN A 67 16.84 2.31 -4.53
N GLY A 68 18.14 2.06 -4.68
CA GLY A 68 19.19 3.06 -4.59
C GLY A 68 19.40 3.82 -5.89
N THR A 69 20.59 3.70 -6.48
CA THR A 69 21.02 4.58 -7.60
C THR A 69 20.97 3.93 -8.98
N SER A 70 20.90 2.59 -9.05
CA SER A 70 20.69 1.82 -10.28
C SER A 70 19.41 0.98 -10.20
N SER A 71 19.03 0.35 -11.31
CA SER A 71 17.80 -0.45 -11.40
C SER A 71 17.82 -1.74 -10.56
N ASP A 72 19.00 -2.20 -10.16
CA ASP A 72 19.26 -3.45 -9.44
C ASP A 72 19.92 -3.25 -8.06
N ASP A 73 20.09 -1.99 -7.64
CA ASP A 73 20.62 -1.60 -6.33
C ASP A 73 19.51 -1.64 -5.27
N TRP A 74 19.29 -2.83 -4.70
CA TRP A 74 18.25 -3.08 -3.68
C TRP A 74 18.77 -2.96 -2.25
N ASP A 75 18.05 -2.22 -1.40
CA ASP A 75 18.24 -2.18 0.05
C ASP A 75 17.01 -2.76 0.77
N ASP A 76 17.09 -4.07 1.07
CA ASP A 76 16.01 -4.80 1.74
C ASP A 76 15.86 -4.45 3.23
N THR A 77 16.65 -3.52 3.76
CA THR A 77 16.52 -3.06 5.16
C THR A 77 15.09 -2.64 5.46
N VAL A 78 14.45 -1.89 4.56
CA VAL A 78 13.07 -1.45 4.74
C VAL A 78 12.08 -2.61 4.76
N LEU A 79 12.26 -3.61 3.89
CA LEU A 79 11.41 -4.81 3.83
C LEU A 79 11.55 -5.65 5.10
N ASN A 80 12.78 -5.89 5.55
CA ASN A 80 13.08 -6.63 6.78
C ASN A 80 12.50 -5.95 8.05
N ARG A 81 12.54 -4.62 8.09
CA ARG A 81 11.97 -3.86 9.22
C ARG A 81 10.44 -3.82 9.16
N LEU A 82 9.85 -3.69 7.97
CA LEU A 82 8.39 -3.78 7.81
C LEU A 82 7.85 -5.17 8.09
N ASP A 83 8.58 -6.24 7.80
CA ASP A 83 8.24 -7.60 8.21
C ASP A 83 8.07 -7.69 9.73
N THR A 84 9.05 -7.17 10.47
CA THR A 84 8.99 -7.14 11.94
C THR A 84 7.84 -6.25 12.44
N PHE A 85 7.65 -5.09 11.82
CA PHE A 85 6.54 -4.19 12.15
C PHE A 85 5.18 -4.82 11.87
N MET A 86 5.04 -5.56 10.77
CA MET A 86 3.81 -6.25 10.37
C MET A 86 3.41 -7.33 11.36
N VAL A 87 4.37 -8.12 11.85
CA VAL A 87 4.14 -9.08 12.96
C VAL A 87 3.58 -8.35 14.18
N LYS A 88 4.20 -7.23 14.56
CA LYS A 88 3.77 -6.48 15.74
C LYS A 88 2.39 -5.87 15.52
N ALA A 89 2.16 -5.20 14.39
CA ALA A 89 0.88 -4.60 14.03
C ALA A 89 -0.28 -5.62 14.07
N HIS A 90 -0.01 -6.84 13.62
CA HIS A 90 -0.96 -7.95 13.70
C HIS A 90 -1.43 -8.22 15.13
N ASP A 91 -0.51 -8.27 16.09
CA ASP A 91 -0.83 -8.57 17.50
C ASP A 91 -1.72 -7.48 18.12
N TYR A 92 -1.70 -6.26 17.56
CA TYR A 92 -2.60 -5.17 17.91
C TYR A 92 -3.89 -5.13 17.07
N GLY A 93 -4.08 -6.06 16.14
CA GLY A 93 -5.23 -6.09 15.24
C GLY A 93 -5.21 -5.02 14.13
N ILE A 94 -4.02 -4.47 13.84
CA ILE A 94 -3.80 -3.47 12.80
C ILE A 94 -3.33 -4.14 11.50
N LYS A 95 -4.03 -3.85 10.40
CA LYS A 95 -3.66 -4.27 9.05
C LYS A 95 -2.81 -3.19 8.39
N LEU A 96 -1.97 -3.57 7.44
CA LEU A 96 -1.12 -2.63 6.71
C LEU A 96 -1.66 -2.33 5.32
N LEU A 97 -1.36 -1.14 4.83
CA LEU A 97 -1.49 -0.76 3.42
C LEU A 97 -0.10 -0.28 3.00
N ILE A 98 0.58 -1.01 2.13
CA ILE A 98 1.99 -0.79 1.80
C ILE A 98 2.07 -0.05 0.46
N SER A 99 2.57 1.18 0.51
CA SER A 99 2.91 1.98 -0.66
C SER A 99 4.26 1.53 -1.21
N ILE A 100 4.27 0.99 -2.43
CA ILE A 100 5.49 0.44 -3.04
C ILE A 100 6.39 1.50 -3.67
N HIS A 101 5.85 2.70 -3.88
CA HIS A 101 6.58 3.85 -4.43
C HIS A 101 5.97 5.15 -3.94
N SER A 102 6.74 6.24 -3.99
CA SER A 102 6.35 7.57 -3.53
C SER A 102 6.41 8.59 -4.66
N TYR A 103 5.26 9.14 -5.05
CA TYR A 103 5.19 10.27 -5.98
C TYR A 103 6.04 11.46 -5.51
N ASN A 104 6.02 11.79 -4.22
CA ASN A 104 6.82 12.91 -3.70
C ASN A 104 8.32 12.67 -3.85
N ALA A 105 8.76 11.40 -3.87
CA ALA A 105 10.16 11.08 -4.10
C ALA A 105 10.51 11.23 -5.59
N LEU A 106 9.60 10.79 -6.47
CA LEU A 106 9.66 10.93 -7.92
C LEU A 106 9.76 12.40 -8.36
N GLU A 107 8.81 13.23 -7.92
CA GLU A 107 8.73 14.65 -8.28
C GLU A 107 9.98 15.44 -7.83
N LYS A 108 10.53 15.11 -6.66
CA LYS A 108 11.73 15.75 -6.12
C LYS A 108 13.03 15.23 -6.74
N ASN A 109 12.96 14.28 -7.67
CA ASN A 109 14.14 13.59 -8.23
C ASN A 109 15.04 13.00 -7.13
N SER A 110 14.42 12.51 -6.06
CA SER A 110 15.13 12.02 -4.87
C SER A 110 15.31 10.49 -4.89
N ASP A 111 14.53 9.78 -5.70
CA ASP A 111 14.64 8.34 -5.92
C ASP A 111 15.22 8.01 -7.31
N PHE A 112 15.46 6.72 -7.56
CA PHE A 112 15.95 6.20 -8.84
C PHE A 112 15.10 6.67 -10.03
N TYR A 113 13.78 6.53 -9.94
CA TYR A 113 12.89 6.83 -11.06
C TYR A 113 12.83 8.33 -11.36
N GLY A 114 12.79 9.18 -10.34
CA GLY A 114 12.77 10.63 -10.53
C GLY A 114 14.05 11.12 -11.20
N LYS A 115 15.21 10.60 -10.78
CA LYS A 115 16.51 10.98 -11.36
C LYS A 115 16.65 10.61 -12.84
N TRP A 116 16.12 9.45 -13.25
CA TRP A 116 16.36 8.92 -14.61
C TRP A 116 15.21 9.17 -15.59
N TYR A 117 13.98 9.32 -15.11
CA TYR A 117 12.78 9.43 -15.94
C TYR A 117 11.91 10.65 -15.62
N GLY A 118 12.05 11.22 -14.41
CA GLY A 118 11.17 12.28 -13.93
C GLY A 118 9.70 11.86 -13.89
N THR A 119 8.80 12.83 -13.75
CA THR A 119 7.34 12.59 -13.68
C THR A 119 6.69 12.37 -15.04
N GLY A 120 7.42 12.49 -16.14
CA GLY A 120 6.92 12.23 -17.50
C GLY A 120 7.20 10.80 -17.95
N ASP A 121 8.48 10.51 -18.24
CA ASP A 121 8.89 9.24 -18.83
C ASP A 121 8.66 8.04 -17.89
N PHE A 122 8.53 8.26 -16.58
CA PHE A 122 8.23 7.20 -15.63
C PHE A 122 6.94 6.45 -15.99
N TYR A 123 5.94 7.15 -16.53
CA TYR A 123 4.63 6.58 -16.87
C TYR A 123 4.55 6.02 -18.30
N THR A 124 5.45 6.42 -19.19
CA THR A 124 5.36 6.14 -20.64
C THR A 124 6.51 5.29 -21.18
N SER A 125 7.70 5.38 -20.58
CA SER A 125 8.89 4.66 -21.03
C SER A 125 8.75 3.17 -20.77
N SER A 126 8.92 2.36 -21.81
CA SER A 126 8.95 0.90 -21.70
C SER A 126 10.05 0.42 -20.73
N LYS A 127 11.17 1.15 -20.66
CA LYS A 127 12.27 0.86 -19.74
C LYS A 127 11.88 1.14 -18.28
N ALA A 128 11.28 2.29 -18.00
CA ALA A 128 10.80 2.64 -16.66
C ALA A 128 9.73 1.65 -16.18
N ILE A 129 8.78 1.33 -17.06
CA ILE A 129 7.72 0.34 -16.83
C ILE A 129 8.32 -1.04 -16.51
N SER A 130 9.30 -1.51 -17.28
CA SER A 130 9.96 -2.79 -17.02
C SER A 130 10.66 -2.79 -15.66
N GLN A 131 11.44 -1.76 -15.37
CA GLN A 131 12.18 -1.66 -14.11
C GLN A 131 11.25 -1.51 -12.89
N PHE A 132 10.07 -0.91 -13.05
CA PHE A 132 9.08 -0.86 -11.98
C PHE A 132 8.39 -2.22 -11.77
N LYS A 133 8.19 -3.01 -12.83
CA LYS A 133 7.77 -4.41 -12.69
C LYS A 133 8.83 -5.24 -11.96
N ASP A 134 10.12 -5.01 -12.21
CA ASP A 134 11.20 -5.66 -11.48
C ASP A 134 11.17 -5.30 -9.99
N ARG A 135 10.91 -4.03 -9.66
CA ARG A 135 10.66 -3.60 -8.27
C ARG A 135 9.48 -4.32 -7.63
N ILE A 136 8.35 -4.41 -8.32
CA ILE A 136 7.17 -5.16 -7.84
C ILE A 136 7.53 -6.63 -7.59
N ALA A 137 8.24 -7.26 -8.53
CA ALA A 137 8.67 -8.64 -8.42
C ALA A 137 9.62 -8.84 -7.24
N HIS A 138 10.58 -7.92 -7.04
CA HIS A 138 11.53 -7.93 -5.93
C HIS A 138 10.81 -7.86 -4.57
N VAL A 139 9.93 -6.85 -4.39
CA VAL A 139 9.14 -6.69 -3.16
C VAL A 139 8.29 -7.92 -2.88
N LEU A 140 7.62 -8.44 -3.90
CA LEU A 140 6.74 -9.58 -3.73
C LEU A 140 7.51 -10.87 -3.56
N ALA A 141 8.71 -11.04 -4.13
CA ALA A 141 9.55 -12.23 -3.96
C ALA A 141 10.32 -12.26 -2.62
N HIS A 142 10.40 -11.11 -1.93
CA HIS A 142 11.08 -10.94 -0.65
C HIS A 142 10.82 -12.08 0.33
N LYS A 143 11.89 -12.52 0.99
CA LYS A 143 11.84 -13.60 1.97
C LYS A 143 11.89 -13.01 3.37
N HIS A 144 10.82 -13.26 4.14
CA HIS A 144 10.79 -12.80 5.51
C HIS A 144 11.93 -13.47 6.30
N PRO A 145 12.87 -12.70 6.87
CA PRO A 145 14.15 -13.23 7.37
C PRO A 145 13.97 -14.23 8.53
N LYS A 146 12.98 -14.00 9.40
CA LYS A 146 12.68 -14.88 10.55
C LYS A 146 11.84 -16.13 10.21
N THR A 147 11.08 -16.12 9.12
CA THR A 147 10.16 -17.23 8.80
C THR A 147 10.58 -18.03 7.57
N GLY A 148 11.52 -17.51 6.76
CA GLY A 148 11.98 -18.12 5.51
C GLY A 148 10.93 -18.17 4.40
N LYS A 149 9.73 -17.63 4.64
CA LYS A 149 8.63 -17.63 3.67
C LYS A 149 8.94 -16.58 2.59
N THR A 150 8.82 -16.93 1.32
CA THR A 150 8.88 -16.02 0.17
C THR A 150 7.52 -15.36 -0.07
N GLY A 151 7.49 -14.32 -0.87
CA GLY A 151 6.27 -14.13 -1.65
C GLY A 151 5.19 -13.31 -0.94
N PRO A 152 3.97 -13.38 -1.49
CA PRO A 152 2.73 -13.14 -0.76
C PRO A 152 2.62 -13.99 0.52
N ARG A 153 3.37 -15.10 0.65
CA ARG A 153 3.44 -15.89 1.89
C ARG A 153 4.31 -15.19 2.94
N ALA A 154 5.36 -14.45 2.61
CA ALA A 154 6.09 -13.60 3.55
C ALA A 154 5.17 -12.52 4.14
N LEU A 155 4.47 -11.81 3.25
CA LEU A 155 3.53 -10.71 3.53
C LEU A 155 2.22 -11.13 4.21
N THR A 156 2.00 -12.43 4.34
CA THR A 156 0.82 -12.96 5.02
C THR A 156 1.24 -13.84 6.20
N THR A 157 2.28 -14.65 6.15
CA THR A 157 2.49 -15.75 7.13
C THR A 157 3.49 -15.45 8.25
N SER A 158 3.46 -14.24 8.79
CA SER A 158 4.34 -13.85 9.88
C SER A 158 3.82 -14.32 11.26
N SER A 159 3.84 -15.64 11.49
CA SER A 159 3.91 -16.20 12.86
C SER A 159 4.39 -17.65 12.83
N PRO A 160 5.58 -17.96 13.39
CA PRO A 160 6.01 -19.34 13.63
C PRO A 160 5.56 -19.88 15.01
N LEU A 161 4.78 -19.13 15.81
CA LEU A 161 4.65 -19.43 17.24
C LEU A 161 3.36 -20.10 17.72
N ARG A 162 2.35 -20.41 16.89
CA ARG A 162 1.19 -21.23 17.34
C ARG A 162 0.61 -22.10 16.22
N PRO A 163 0.45 -23.42 16.40
CA PRO A 163 -0.35 -24.25 15.50
C PRO A 163 -1.83 -23.85 15.68
N GLY A 164 -2.35 -23.05 14.75
CA GLY A 164 -3.77 -22.63 14.78
C GLY A 164 -4.09 -21.25 14.20
N THR A 165 -3.09 -20.40 13.90
CA THR A 165 -3.37 -19.03 13.45
C THR A 165 -3.68 -18.99 11.95
N LYS A 166 -4.97 -19.06 11.59
CA LYS A 166 -5.46 -18.83 10.23
C LYS A 166 -5.30 -17.35 9.86
N LEU A 167 -4.52 -17.17 8.81
CA LEU A 167 -4.10 -15.91 8.22
C LEU A 167 -5.07 -15.46 7.12
N CYS A 168 -5.62 -14.25 7.26
CA CYS A 168 -6.69 -13.73 6.43
C CYS A 168 -6.44 -12.26 6.05
N ILE A 169 -6.34 -12.03 4.74
CA ILE A 169 -7.04 -10.90 4.14
C ILE A 169 -8.27 -11.50 3.46
N ARG A 170 -9.45 -11.18 3.98
CA ARG A 170 -10.74 -11.35 3.30
C ARG A 170 -11.60 -10.14 3.66
N ARG A 171 -12.12 -9.48 2.62
CA ARG A 171 -13.36 -8.69 2.58
C ARG A 171 -13.78 -8.02 3.90
N PHE A 172 -13.07 -6.96 4.29
CA PHE A 172 -13.43 -5.89 5.26
C PHE A 172 -14.23 -6.22 6.56
N ALA A 173 -14.38 -7.47 7.01
CA ALA A 173 -15.32 -7.76 8.12
C ALA A 173 -14.93 -8.89 9.09
N ASP A 174 -13.64 -9.17 9.33
CA ASP A 174 -13.30 -10.05 10.46
C ASP A 174 -12.03 -9.61 11.19
N SER A 175 -12.11 -9.66 12.52
CA SER A 175 -11.31 -8.93 13.51
C SER A 175 -10.12 -9.72 14.05
N ARG A 176 -9.66 -10.79 13.38
CA ARG A 176 -8.60 -11.66 13.92
C ARG A 176 -7.61 -12.19 12.88
N SER A 177 -7.01 -11.34 12.04
CA SER A 177 -5.94 -11.75 11.12
C SER A 177 -5.18 -10.60 10.43
N PRO A 178 -3.90 -10.79 10.04
CA PRO A 178 -3.07 -9.74 9.43
C PRO A 178 -3.28 -9.68 7.93
N GLY A 179 -3.28 -8.46 7.40
CA GLY A 179 -3.43 -8.23 5.99
C GLY A 179 -2.72 -6.99 5.48
N SER A 180 -2.24 -7.07 4.25
CA SER A 180 -1.55 -6.00 3.52
C SER A 180 -2.32 -5.63 2.24
N MET A 181 -2.41 -4.34 1.90
CA MET A 181 -2.93 -3.82 0.62
C MET A 181 -1.81 -3.09 -0.12
N MET A 182 -1.58 -3.39 -1.40
CA MET A 182 -0.50 -2.74 -2.19
C MET A 182 -1.00 -1.46 -2.84
N HIS A 183 -0.23 -0.39 -2.72
CA HIS A 183 -0.61 0.96 -3.10
C HIS A 183 0.41 1.60 -4.05
N LEU A 184 -0.10 2.14 -5.14
CA LEU A 184 0.62 2.93 -6.14
C LEU A 184 0.32 4.41 -5.82
N ASN A 185 1.29 5.16 -5.29
CA ASN A 185 1.02 6.54 -4.87
C ASN A 185 1.12 7.48 -6.07
N ASN A 186 0.07 8.27 -6.33
CA ASN A 186 -0.02 9.07 -7.54
C ASN A 186 -0.33 10.55 -7.28
N SER A 187 0.20 11.08 -6.17
CA SER A 187 -0.39 12.24 -5.48
C SER A 187 -0.45 13.56 -6.25
N MET A 188 0.26 13.80 -7.35
CA MET A 188 0.15 15.07 -8.08
C MET A 188 0.46 14.91 -9.58
N ILE A 189 -0.39 14.26 -10.37
CA ILE A 189 -0.29 14.49 -11.83
C ILE A 189 -0.89 15.85 -12.14
N VAL A 190 -0.03 16.86 -12.29
CA VAL A 190 -0.36 18.02 -13.10
C VAL A 190 -0.47 17.53 -14.55
N GLN A 191 -1.69 17.15 -14.93
CA GLN A 191 -2.34 17.37 -16.23
C GLN A 191 -1.52 17.21 -17.53
N GLY A 192 -0.55 16.30 -17.61
CA GLY A 192 0.15 16.03 -18.87
C GLY A 192 -0.56 14.98 -19.75
N ASN A 193 -0.94 13.83 -19.16
CA ASN A 193 -1.47 12.70 -19.92
C ASN A 193 -2.26 11.71 -19.01
N PRO A 194 -3.56 11.96 -18.75
CA PRO A 194 -4.38 11.08 -17.91
C PRO A 194 -4.54 9.67 -18.50
N GLN A 195 -4.49 9.53 -19.83
CA GLN A 195 -4.60 8.23 -20.49
C GLN A 195 -3.36 7.36 -20.24
N ALA A 196 -2.15 7.92 -20.38
CA ALA A 196 -0.92 7.22 -20.05
C ALA A 196 -0.89 6.81 -18.57
N LEU A 197 -1.33 7.69 -17.68
CA LEU A 197 -1.47 7.35 -16.27
C LEU A 197 -2.43 6.17 -16.08
N ALA A 198 -3.62 6.22 -16.69
CA ALA A 198 -4.62 5.17 -16.54
C ALA A 198 -4.09 3.81 -17.01
N SER A 199 -3.45 3.78 -18.17
CA SER A 199 -2.82 2.57 -18.71
C SER A 199 -1.67 2.07 -17.84
N TRP A 200 -0.81 2.96 -17.35
CA TRP A 200 0.30 2.61 -16.46
C TRP A 200 -0.21 1.98 -15.16
N GLN A 201 -1.22 2.59 -14.54
CA GLN A 201 -1.83 2.14 -13.29
C GLN A 201 -2.34 0.71 -13.40
N CYS A 202 -3.11 0.41 -14.45
CA CYS A 202 -3.61 -0.93 -14.72
C CYS A 202 -2.50 -1.92 -15.03
N THR A 203 -1.47 -1.48 -15.75
CA THR A 203 -0.29 -2.32 -16.05
C THR A 203 0.45 -2.71 -14.77
N MET A 204 0.62 -1.79 -13.83
CA MET A 204 1.27 -2.07 -12.54
C MET A 204 0.37 -2.92 -11.64
N ALA A 205 -0.93 -2.63 -11.58
CA ALA A 205 -1.88 -3.45 -10.84
C ALA A 205 -1.87 -4.91 -11.33
N LYS A 206 -1.87 -5.11 -12.66
CA LYS A 206 -1.74 -6.44 -13.27
C LYS A 206 -0.42 -7.10 -12.89
N SER A 207 0.70 -6.39 -12.95
CA SER A 207 2.01 -6.93 -12.55
C SER A 207 2.02 -7.38 -11.07
N ILE A 208 1.36 -6.65 -10.18
CA ILE A 208 1.16 -7.07 -8.79
C ILE A 208 0.34 -8.37 -8.75
N LYS A 209 -0.84 -8.40 -9.40
CA LYS A 209 -1.72 -9.59 -9.43
C LYS A 209 -1.04 -10.84 -9.98
N ASP A 210 -0.24 -10.69 -11.05
CA ASP A 210 0.51 -11.79 -11.66
C ASP A 210 1.55 -12.35 -10.66
N ASN A 211 2.27 -11.49 -9.94
CA ASN A 211 3.20 -11.90 -8.87
C ASN A 211 2.51 -12.45 -7.62
N LEU A 212 1.25 -12.10 -7.37
CA LEU A 212 0.44 -12.68 -6.29
C LEU A 212 0.07 -14.15 -6.57
N ASN A 213 0.23 -14.64 -7.81
CA ASN A 213 0.01 -16.02 -8.23
C ASN A 213 -1.33 -16.60 -7.72
N GLY A 214 -2.42 -15.88 -8.00
CA GLY A 214 -3.79 -16.27 -7.60
C GLY A 214 -4.13 -15.99 -6.12
N ASN A 215 -3.23 -15.38 -5.35
CA ASN A 215 -3.53 -14.97 -3.98
C ASN A 215 -4.50 -13.78 -3.94
N SER A 216 -5.79 -14.08 -3.95
CA SER A 216 -6.89 -13.11 -3.85
C SER A 216 -7.05 -12.47 -2.47
N LYS A 217 -6.19 -12.82 -1.50
CA LYS A 217 -6.18 -12.18 -0.19
C LYS A 217 -5.62 -10.76 -0.32
N ILE A 218 -4.52 -10.54 -1.02
CA ILE A 218 -3.94 -9.19 -1.13
C ILE A 218 -4.74 -8.34 -2.12
N LEU A 219 -5.25 -7.22 -1.61
CA LEU A 219 -5.94 -6.22 -2.43
C LEU A 219 -4.93 -5.25 -3.04
N VAL A 220 -5.27 -4.74 -4.22
CA VAL A 220 -4.50 -3.77 -4.99
C VAL A 220 -5.34 -2.50 -5.14
N THR A 221 -4.76 -1.36 -4.77
CA THR A 221 -5.45 -0.07 -4.81
C THR A 221 -4.75 0.96 -5.67
N THR A 222 -5.53 1.90 -6.23
CA THR A 222 -4.98 3.04 -6.99
C THR A 222 -4.16 4.00 -6.17
N GLY A 223 -4.39 4.02 -4.86
CA GLY A 223 -3.71 4.90 -3.93
C GLY A 223 -4.09 6.38 -3.95
N GLY A 224 -4.76 6.84 -5.00
CA GLY A 224 -5.38 8.15 -5.07
C GLY A 224 -4.43 9.30 -5.38
N GLY A 225 -4.97 10.25 -6.13
CA GLY A 225 -4.39 11.57 -6.40
C GLY A 225 -4.94 12.62 -5.43
N ALA A 226 -4.60 13.89 -5.69
CA ALA A 226 -5.03 15.02 -4.87
C ALA A 226 -6.46 15.52 -5.17
N TYR A 227 -7.08 15.06 -6.25
CA TYR A 227 -8.38 15.55 -6.74
C TYR A 227 -9.26 14.38 -7.19
N LEU A 228 -10.58 14.59 -7.28
CA LEU A 228 -11.50 13.56 -7.76
C LEU A 228 -11.18 13.13 -9.20
N ASP A 229 -10.96 14.13 -10.08
CA ASP A 229 -10.69 13.97 -11.53
C ASP A 229 -9.50 13.05 -11.84
N ASN A 230 -8.43 13.15 -11.06
CA ASN A 230 -7.20 12.39 -11.27
C ASN A 230 -7.13 11.10 -10.43
N SER A 231 -8.06 10.94 -9.48
CA SER A 231 -8.14 9.76 -8.62
C SER A 231 -9.08 8.68 -9.15
N LEU A 232 -10.16 9.08 -9.83
CA LEU A 232 -11.22 8.20 -10.32
C LEU A 232 -11.40 8.27 -11.84
N LEU A 233 -10.32 8.07 -12.60
CA LEU A 233 -10.42 7.97 -14.06
C LEU A 233 -11.31 6.79 -14.47
N ASP A 234 -12.17 6.97 -15.48
CA ASP A 234 -13.13 5.95 -15.94
C ASP A 234 -12.49 4.59 -16.22
N ALA A 235 -11.29 4.59 -16.82
CA ALA A 235 -10.54 3.39 -17.14
C ALA A 235 -10.16 2.54 -15.90
N TYR A 236 -10.15 3.13 -14.69
CA TYR A 236 -9.91 2.39 -13.45
C TYR A 236 -11.09 1.49 -13.08
N PHE A 237 -12.32 1.87 -13.42
CA PHE A 237 -13.52 1.09 -13.09
C PHE A 237 -13.66 -0.17 -13.96
N THR A 238 -13.00 -0.20 -15.11
CA THR A 238 -12.97 -1.37 -16.02
C THR A 238 -11.70 -2.23 -15.84
N CYS A 239 -10.88 -1.92 -14.84
CA CYS A 239 -9.58 -2.55 -14.64
C CYS A 239 -9.65 -3.69 -13.63
N ASP A 240 -9.80 -4.92 -14.10
CA ASP A 240 -9.98 -6.12 -13.25
C ASP A 240 -8.84 -6.38 -12.23
N SER A 241 -7.69 -5.73 -12.43
CA SER A 241 -6.55 -5.86 -11.52
C SER A 241 -6.60 -4.89 -10.32
N LEU A 242 -7.51 -3.92 -10.31
CA LEU A 242 -7.74 -2.99 -9.20
C LEU A 242 -8.94 -3.45 -8.35
N ASP A 243 -8.74 -3.61 -7.04
CA ASP A 243 -9.81 -4.00 -6.12
C ASP A 243 -10.43 -2.80 -5.38
N VAL A 244 -9.66 -1.72 -5.21
CA VAL A 244 -10.06 -0.53 -4.44
C VAL A 244 -9.57 0.73 -5.14
N LEU A 245 -10.48 1.65 -5.44
CA LEU A 245 -10.14 2.99 -5.90
C LEU A 245 -10.04 3.93 -4.69
N ALA A 246 -8.98 4.73 -4.63
CA ALA A 246 -8.70 5.66 -3.54
C ALA A 246 -8.60 7.09 -4.05
N ILE A 247 -8.83 8.06 -3.15
CA ILE A 247 -8.73 9.50 -3.37
C ILE A 247 -8.02 10.09 -2.14
N HIS A 248 -7.17 11.10 -2.32
CA HIS A 248 -6.77 11.99 -1.23
C HIS A 248 -7.46 13.34 -1.41
N ALA A 249 -7.95 13.90 -0.31
CA ALA A 249 -8.49 15.26 -0.27
C ALA A 249 -7.82 16.00 0.89
N TYR A 250 -7.21 17.13 0.60
CA TYR A 250 -6.49 18.00 1.54
C TYR A 250 -7.25 19.31 1.80
N GLY A 251 -8.15 19.70 0.89
CA GLY A 251 -9.09 20.79 1.03
C GLY A 251 -10.50 20.39 0.60
N VAL A 252 -11.47 21.25 0.90
CA VAL A 252 -12.89 21.03 0.53
C VAL A 252 -13.11 21.07 -0.99
N ALA A 253 -12.28 21.82 -1.72
CA ALA A 253 -12.38 21.94 -3.17
C ALA A 253 -11.95 20.64 -3.88
N ASP A 254 -11.13 19.81 -3.25
CA ASP A 254 -10.52 18.62 -3.87
C ASP A 254 -11.54 17.54 -4.22
N LEU A 255 -12.68 17.53 -3.52
CA LEU A 255 -13.81 16.63 -3.80
C LEU A 255 -14.76 17.17 -4.89
N THR A 256 -14.61 18.44 -5.26
CA THR A 256 -15.46 19.12 -6.24
C THR A 256 -14.74 19.46 -7.54
N THR A 257 -13.40 19.33 -7.56
CA THR A 257 -12.59 19.45 -8.78
C THR A 257 -12.70 18.16 -9.58
N SER A 258 -13.42 18.24 -10.70
CA SER A 258 -13.73 17.18 -11.66
C SER A 258 -13.15 17.48 -13.04
#